data_AF-C1MM80-F1
#
_entry.id   AF-C1MM80-F1
#
_cell.length_a   1.000
_cell.length_b   1.000
_cell.length_c   1.000
_cell.angle_alpha   90.00
_cell.angle_beta   90.00
_cell.angle_gamma   90.00
#
_symmetry.space_group_name_H-M   'P 1'
#
loop_
_entity.id
_entity.type
_entity.pdbx_description
1 polymer ?
#
loop_
_entity_poly.entity_id
_entity_poly.type
_entity_poly.pdbx_seq_one_letter_code
_entity_poly.pdbx_strand_id
1 'polypeptide(L)'
;MSSSGLRFYREVRRALRKLPPNAQDYYAVVAREKFVAHRDEDDAARVELIVRKSREDLRWVLRKYSSSSDGGDGDGAAGKPDRPKLA
;
A
#
# COMPACT_ATOMS: atom_id res chain seq x y z
N MET A 1 -8.93 12.33 10.02
CA MET A 1 -7.55 11.93 9.64
C MET A 1 -6.58 13.05 9.93
N SER A 2 -5.75 12.86 10.96
CA SER A 2 -4.71 13.79 11.38
C SER A 2 -3.68 14.10 10.27
N SER A 3 -2.92 15.20 10.43
CA SER A 3 -1.87 15.67 9.50
C SER A 3 -0.86 14.58 9.11
N SER A 4 -0.62 13.60 9.98
CA SER A 4 0.22 12.42 9.73
C SER A 4 -0.32 11.51 8.61
N GLY A 5 -1.64 11.30 8.52
CA GLY A 5 -2.25 10.46 7.48
C GLY A 5 -2.10 11.05 6.08
N LEU A 6 -2.27 12.37 5.95
CA LEU A 6 -2.08 13.08 4.67
C LEU A 6 -0.62 13.04 4.20
N ARG A 7 0.34 13.18 5.12
CA ARG A 7 1.77 13.08 4.79
C ARG A 7 2.11 11.68 4.28
N PHE A 8 1.59 10.65 4.93
CA PHE A 8 1.79 9.26 4.51
C PHE A 8 1.14 8.96 3.16
N TYR A 9 -0.09 9.43 2.90
CA TYR A 9 -0.73 9.24 1.59
C TYR A 9 0.09 9.81 0.43
N ARG A 10 0.70 10.98 0.63
CA ARG A 10 1.63 11.57 -0.36
C ARG A 10 2.87 10.71 -0.57
N GLU A 11 3.42 10.10 0.50
CA GLU A 11 4.53 9.16 0.44
C GLU A 11 4.17 7.93 -0.40
N VAL A 12 3.01 7.32 -0.15
CA VAL A 12 2.49 6.18 -0.91
C VAL A 12 2.41 6.52 -2.39
N ARG A 13 1.76 7.64 -2.77
CA ARG A 13 1.65 8.04 -4.19
C ARG A 13 3.00 8.22 -4.86
N ARG A 14 4.00 8.73 -4.15
CA ARG A 14 5.37 8.87 -4.70
C ARG A 14 6.03 7.52 -4.92
N ALA A 15 5.83 6.57 -4.02
CA ALA A 15 6.33 5.21 -4.14
C ALA A 15 5.65 4.43 -5.27
N LEU A 16 4.33 4.59 -5.45
CA LEU A 16 3.60 3.92 -6.53
C LEU A 16 4.11 4.30 -7.92
N ARG A 17 4.64 5.52 -8.11
CA ARG A 17 5.28 5.93 -9.37
C ARG A 17 6.56 5.15 -9.72
N LYS A 18 7.14 4.41 -8.77
CA LYS A 18 8.28 3.51 -9.00
C LYS A 18 7.85 2.15 -9.57
N LEU A 19 6.56 1.83 -9.52
CA LEU A 19 6.04 0.59 -10.06
C LEU A 19 5.96 0.66 -11.59
N PRO A 20 5.97 -0.49 -12.28
CA PRO A 20 5.69 -0.54 -13.71
C PRO A 20 4.32 0.06 -14.05
N PRO A 21 4.15 0.70 -15.23
CA PRO A 21 2.92 1.43 -15.59
C PRO A 21 1.63 0.62 -15.43
N ASN A 22 1.66 -0.67 -15.74
CA ASN A 22 0.51 -1.58 -15.63
C ASN A 22 0.05 -1.83 -14.17
N ALA A 23 0.90 -1.56 -13.17
CA ALA A 23 0.58 -1.75 -11.76
C ALA A 23 0.23 -0.43 -11.05
N GLN A 24 0.68 0.73 -11.57
CA GLN A 24 0.50 2.03 -10.90
C GLN A 24 -0.97 2.35 -10.64
N ASP A 25 -1.83 2.21 -11.66
CA ASP A 25 -3.24 2.58 -11.57
C ASP A 25 -4.01 1.71 -10.57
N TYR A 26 -3.78 0.39 -10.61
CA TYR A 26 -4.38 -0.54 -9.66
C TYR A 26 -4.07 -0.16 -8.22
N TYR A 27 -2.78 0.00 -7.89
CA TYR A 27 -2.39 0.36 -6.52
C TYR A 27 -2.77 1.78 -6.13
N ALA A 28 -2.90 2.71 -7.09
CA ALA A 28 -3.38 4.06 -6.83
C ALA A 28 -4.85 4.07 -6.38
N VAL A 29 -5.70 3.26 -7.02
CA VAL A 29 -7.10 3.07 -6.62
C VAL A 29 -7.16 2.45 -5.22
N VAL A 30 -6.42 1.36 -4.99
CA VAL A 30 -6.39 0.66 -3.70
C VAL A 30 -5.92 1.60 -2.57
N ALA A 31 -4.85 2.37 -2.79
CA ALA A 31 -4.35 3.32 -1.81
C ALA A 31 -5.36 4.43 -1.50
N ARG A 32 -6.12 4.88 -2.52
CA ARG A 32 -7.19 5.87 -2.34
C ARG A 32 -8.35 5.29 -1.54
N GLU A 33 -8.82 4.08 -1.86
CA GLU A 33 -9.90 3.41 -1.13
C GLU A 33 -9.57 3.30 0.36
N LYS A 34 -8.35 2.85 0.68
CA LYS A 34 -7.89 2.70 2.06
C LYS A 34 -7.77 4.03 2.78
N PHE A 35 -7.20 5.04 2.13
CA PHE A 35 -7.13 6.39 2.70
C PHE A 35 -8.52 6.95 3.02
N VAL A 36 -9.49 6.76 2.12
CA VAL A 36 -10.87 7.21 2.32
C VAL A 36 -11.55 6.40 3.44
N ALA A 37 -11.30 5.10 3.56
CA ALA A 37 -11.88 4.26 4.62
C ALA A 37 -11.47 4.70 6.04
N HIS A 38 -10.32 5.35 6.19
CA HIS A 38 -9.81 5.85 7.47
C HIS A 38 -9.79 7.39 7.56
N ARG A 39 -10.51 8.08 6.67
CA ARG A 39 -10.50 9.55 6.61
C ARG A 39 -11.05 10.22 7.88
N ASP A 40 -11.96 9.54 8.57
CA ASP A 40 -12.64 10.05 9.78
C ASP A 40 -12.01 9.44 11.05
N GLU A 41 -10.90 8.71 10.92
CA GLU A 41 -10.11 8.23 12.05
C GLU A 41 -9.30 9.38 12.64
N ASP A 42 -9.60 9.68 13.90
CA ASP A 42 -8.98 10.77 14.67
C ASP A 42 -8.21 10.26 15.90
N ASP A 43 -8.33 8.97 16.24
CA ASP A 43 -7.50 8.33 17.26
C ASP A 43 -6.05 8.19 16.75
N ALA A 44 -5.13 8.88 17.41
CA ALA A 44 -3.72 8.89 17.06
C ALA A 44 -3.09 7.48 17.05
N ALA A 45 -3.46 6.60 17.99
CA ALA A 45 -2.94 5.24 18.06
C ALA A 45 -3.43 4.39 16.89
N ARG A 46 -4.69 4.57 16.48
CA ARG A 46 -5.25 3.90 15.30
C ARG A 46 -4.61 4.40 14.01
N VAL A 47 -4.47 5.73 13.86
CA VAL A 47 -3.80 6.32 12.70
C VAL A 47 -2.37 5.81 12.57
N GLU A 48 -1.63 5.73 13.67
CA GLU A 48 -0.26 5.19 13.67
C GLU A 48 -0.22 3.71 13.25
N LEU A 49 -1.14 2.89 13.77
CA LEU A 49 -1.24 1.47 13.40
C LEU A 49 -1.52 1.29 11.90
N ILE A 50 -2.47 2.07 11.36
CA ILE A 50 -2.83 2.05 9.93
C ILE A 50 -1.62 2.45 9.08
N VAL A 51 -0.91 3.51 9.46
CA VAL A 51 0.30 3.97 8.76
C VAL A 51 1.40 2.89 8.81
N ARG A 52 1.63 2.27 9.96
CA ARG A 52 2.64 1.20 10.11
C ARG A 52 2.35 0.02 9.18
N LYS A 53 1.11 -0.50 9.20
CA LYS A 53 0.72 -1.62 8.34
C LYS A 53 0.77 -1.25 6.86
N SER A 54 0.29 -0.06 6.51
CA SER A 54 0.36 0.43 5.13
C SER A 54 1.80 0.58 4.61
N ARG A 55 2.76 0.87 5.49
CA ARG A 55 4.20 0.87 5.14
C ARG A 55 4.73 -0.54 4.87
N GLU A 56 4.27 -1.54 5.62
CA GLU A 56 4.63 -2.96 5.37
C GLU A 56 4.11 -3.42 4.01
N ASP A 57 2.86 -3.10 3.69
CA ASP A 57 2.25 -3.40 2.40
C ASP A 57 2.97 -2.70 1.25
N LEU A 58 3.29 -1.41 1.40
CA LEU A 58 4.02 -0.67 0.39
C LEU A 58 5.41 -1.27 0.13
N ARG A 59 6.12 -1.71 1.17
CA ARG A 59 7.41 -2.41 1.03
C ARG A 59 7.27 -3.73 0.27
N TRP A 60 6.23 -4.51 0.57
CA TRP A 60 5.97 -5.76 -0.14
C TRP A 60 5.69 -5.52 -1.62
N VAL A 61 4.83 -4.55 -1.94
CA VAL A 61 4.53 -4.18 -3.34
C VAL A 61 5.79 -3.73 -4.06
N LEU A 62 6.58 -2.82 -3.47
CA LEU A 62 7.82 -2.35 -4.10
C LEU A 62 8.81 -3.50 -4.33
N ARG A 63 8.98 -4.41 -3.37
CA ARG A 63 9.85 -5.58 -3.53
C ARG A 63 9.38 -6.49 -4.64
N LYS A 64 8.07 -6.79 -4.69
CA LYS A 64 7.44 -7.64 -5.72
C LYS A 64 7.77 -7.16 -7.14
N TYR A 65 7.77 -5.85 -7.38
CA TYR A 65 8.05 -5.28 -8.69
C TYR A 65 9.51 -4.85 -8.90
N SER A 66 10.32 -4.77 -7.85
CA SER A 66 11.76 -4.50 -7.95
C SER A 66 12.58 -5.76 -8.25
N SER A 67 12.08 -6.94 -7.89
CA SER A 67 12.75 -8.23 -8.09
C SER A 67 12.40 -8.91 -9.42
N SER A 68 11.95 -8.19 -10.44
CA SER A 68 11.65 -8.76 -11.76
C SER A 68 12.90 -9.08 -12.60
N SER A 69 13.87 -9.76 -11.98
CA SER A 69 14.72 -10.74 -12.65
C SER A 69 14.46 -12.06 -11.95
N ASP A 70 13.49 -12.82 -12.46
CA ASP A 70 13.28 -14.26 -12.27
C ASP A 70 13.25 -14.85 -10.84
N GLY A 71 12.13 -15.49 -10.49
CA GLY A 71 12.07 -16.59 -9.52
C GLY A 71 12.03 -16.26 -8.01
N GLY A 72 11.07 -16.85 -7.31
CA GLY A 72 11.34 -17.45 -5.99
C GLY A 72 10.63 -16.85 -4.77
N ASP A 73 9.69 -17.64 -4.25
CA ASP A 73 9.39 -17.86 -2.83
C ASP A 73 8.31 -17.03 -2.12
N GLY A 74 7.13 -17.69 -1.97
CA GLY A 74 6.54 -17.90 -0.65
C GLY A 74 5.31 -17.08 -0.26
N ASP A 75 4.15 -17.41 -0.83
CA ASP A 75 2.99 -17.97 -0.10
C ASP A 75 1.81 -18.09 -1.09
N GLY A 76 1.25 -19.29 -1.21
CA GLY A 76 0.33 -19.64 -2.28
C GLY A 76 -1.09 -19.15 -2.06
N ALA A 77 -1.65 -18.44 -3.04
CA ALA A 77 -3.06 -18.54 -3.42
C ALA A 77 -3.24 -18.04 -4.86
N ALA A 78 -3.64 -18.95 -5.73
CA ALA A 78 -4.05 -18.64 -7.09
C ALA A 78 -5.37 -17.83 -7.08
N GLY A 79 -5.43 -16.77 -7.89
CA GLY A 79 -6.69 -16.13 -8.30
C GLY A 79 -6.98 -14.78 -7.64
N LYS A 80 -6.87 -13.71 -8.45
CA LYS A 80 -7.00 -12.27 -8.14
C LYS A 80 -5.73 -11.65 -7.55
N PRO A 81 -5.40 -10.38 -7.89
CA PRO A 81 -4.33 -9.69 -7.18
C PRO A 81 -4.73 -9.61 -5.72
N ASP A 82 -4.16 -10.49 -4.89
CA ASP A 82 -4.36 -10.50 -3.45
C ASP A 82 -4.26 -9.06 -2.98
N ARG A 83 -5.40 -8.52 -2.54
CA ARG A 83 -5.42 -7.22 -1.89
C ARG A 83 -4.41 -7.37 -0.77
N PRO A 84 -3.31 -6.61 -0.73
CA PRO A 84 -2.56 -6.52 0.51
C PRO A 84 -3.60 -6.19 1.58
N LYS A 85 -3.57 -6.90 2.71
CA LYS A 85 -4.42 -6.62 3.88
C LYS A 85 -3.94 -5.31 4.50
N LEU A 86 -4.02 -4.23 3.71
CA LEU A 86 -3.95 -2.84 4.10
C LEU A 86 -5.03 -2.69 5.16
N ALA A 87 -4.60 -2.59 6.40
CA ALA A 87 -5.47 -2.45 7.54
C ALA A 87 -6.28 -1.17 7.50
#